data_AF-A0A9E3ER09-F1
#
_entry.id   AF-A0A9E3ER09-F1
#
_cell.length_a   1.000
_cell.length_b   1.000
_cell.length_c   1.000
_cell.angle_alpha   90.00
_cell.angle_beta   90.00
_cell.angle_gamma   90.00
#
_symmetry.space_group_name_H-M   'P 1'
#
loop_
_entity.id
_entity.type
_entity.pdbx_description
1 polymer ?
#
loop_
_entity_poly.entity_id
_entity_poly.type
_entity_poly.pdbx_seq_one_letter_code
_entity_poly.pdbx_strand_id
1 'polypeptide(L)'
;CAAHANDYNCDGQDPLYQGCRPSASIVASYTPFVKIGNSWEPIGTAFLKWSDNCESNWAYGNSGYNYYDGSYYTYHFVLDAVKVVRNDGLTEEYDQTTDTEGWSNMVYAPVRTAKACIRILSWATFPGGGGGGVSDTWYCTGLY
;
A
#
# COMPACT_ATOMS: atom_id res chain seq x y z
N CYS A 1 11.34 25.41 -3.41
CA CYS A 1 10.04 25.11 -4.03
C CYS A 1 8.99 25.19 -2.92
N ALA A 2 8.01 26.08 -3.07
CA ALA A 2 7.01 26.38 -2.04
C ALA A 2 5.88 25.33 -2.09
N ALA A 3 5.34 25.04 -0.92
CA ALA A 3 4.39 23.99 -0.63
C ALA A 3 3.11 24.06 -1.48
N HIS A 4 2.86 23.03 -2.27
CA HIS A 4 1.50 22.59 -2.61
C HIS A 4 1.50 21.06 -2.71
N ALA A 5 0.67 20.43 -1.88
CA ALA A 5 0.58 19.00 -1.65
C ALA A 5 -0.07 18.20 -2.81
N ASN A 6 -0.06 18.73 -4.04
CA ASN A 6 -0.79 18.12 -5.15
C ASN A 6 0.05 17.89 -6.41
N ASP A 7 1.23 18.48 -6.57
CA ASP A 7 1.89 18.49 -7.89
C ASP A 7 3.35 18.07 -7.81
N TYR A 8 3.59 16.91 -8.41
CA TYR A 8 4.84 16.24 -8.70
C TYR A 8 6.03 17.17 -8.96
N ASN A 9 6.92 17.30 -7.98
CA ASN A 9 8.26 17.92 -8.07
C ASN A 9 8.39 19.29 -8.80
N CYS A 10 9.58 19.90 -8.77
CA CYS A 10 9.79 21.27 -9.28
C CYS A 10 9.69 21.40 -10.82
N ASP A 11 9.31 20.33 -11.53
CA ASP A 11 9.06 20.23 -12.98
C ASP A 11 7.61 19.83 -13.36
N GLY A 12 6.75 19.52 -12.39
CA GLY A 12 5.33 19.22 -12.61
C GLY A 12 5.07 17.88 -13.31
N GLN A 13 6.03 16.96 -13.34
CA GLN A 13 5.90 15.68 -14.06
C GLN A 13 5.69 14.51 -13.12
N ASP A 14 4.63 13.74 -13.41
CA ASP A 14 4.37 12.45 -12.77
C ASP A 14 5.59 11.51 -12.91
N PRO A 15 6.22 11.05 -11.81
CA PRO A 15 7.32 10.09 -11.86
C PRO A 15 6.91 8.72 -12.42
N LEU A 16 5.60 8.41 -12.52
CA LEU A 16 5.10 7.30 -13.33
C LEU A 16 5.52 7.48 -14.80
N TYR A 17 5.44 8.71 -15.32
CA TYR A 17 5.84 9.06 -16.69
C TYR A 17 7.36 9.09 -16.87
N GLN A 18 8.12 9.30 -15.78
CA GLN A 18 9.59 9.23 -15.78
C GLN A 18 10.16 7.80 -15.66
N GLY A 19 9.31 6.77 -15.48
CA GLY A 19 9.74 5.37 -15.44
C GLY A 19 10.44 4.96 -14.14
N CYS A 20 10.17 5.63 -13.02
CA CYS A 20 10.80 5.35 -11.72
C CYS A 20 10.24 4.10 -11.02
N ARG A 21 9.01 3.69 -11.35
CA ARG A 21 8.34 2.53 -10.75
C ARG A 21 9.08 1.20 -11.02
N PRO A 22 9.59 0.92 -12.24
CA PRO A 22 10.48 -0.21 -12.51
C PRO A 22 11.79 -0.21 -11.70
N SER A 23 12.36 0.95 -11.39
CA SER A 23 13.64 1.06 -10.65
C SER A 23 13.46 1.07 -9.12
N ALA A 24 12.23 1.26 -8.63
CA ALA A 24 11.94 1.13 -7.21
C ALA A 24 12.27 -0.27 -6.69
N SER A 25 12.89 -0.35 -5.52
CA SER A 25 13.25 -1.61 -4.86
C SER A 25 12.21 -1.98 -3.81
N ILE A 26 12.05 -3.27 -3.51
CA ILE A 26 11.20 -3.71 -2.39
C ILE A 26 11.93 -3.39 -1.09
N VAL A 27 11.32 -2.56 -0.25
CA VAL A 27 11.85 -2.18 1.07
C VAL A 27 11.13 -2.89 2.22
N ALA A 28 9.91 -3.38 1.99
CA ALA A 28 9.21 -4.25 2.92
C ALA A 28 8.17 -5.13 2.21
N SER A 29 7.80 -6.22 2.87
CA SER A 29 6.73 -7.13 2.47
C SER A 29 5.84 -7.40 3.68
N TYR A 30 4.53 -7.37 3.48
CA TYR A 30 3.53 -7.55 4.52
C TYR A 30 2.50 -8.59 4.09
N THR A 31 2.20 -9.52 4.98
CA THR A 31 1.14 -10.51 4.81
C THR A 31 -0.06 -10.06 5.64
N PRO A 32 -1.15 -9.57 5.03
CA PRO A 32 -2.39 -9.31 5.74
C PRO A 32 -3.08 -10.61 6.14
N PHE A 33 -3.81 -10.54 7.26
CA PHE A 33 -4.57 -11.64 7.83
C PHE A 33 -6.02 -11.22 8.08
N VAL A 34 -6.94 -12.16 7.92
CA VAL A 34 -8.36 -12.00 8.32
C VAL A 34 -8.73 -13.01 9.38
N LYS A 35 -9.62 -12.61 10.30
CA LYS A 35 -10.11 -13.51 11.34
C LYS A 35 -11.35 -14.26 10.87
N ILE A 36 -11.32 -15.59 10.92
CA ILE A 36 -12.46 -16.47 10.66
C ILE A 36 -12.66 -17.37 11.88
N GLY A 37 -13.80 -17.20 12.56
CA GLY A 37 -14.04 -17.88 13.83
C GLY A 37 -12.92 -17.56 14.83
N ASN A 38 -12.12 -18.57 15.17
CA ASN A 38 -10.99 -18.45 16.11
C ASN A 38 -9.61 -18.51 15.44
N SER A 39 -9.54 -18.52 14.10
CA SER A 39 -8.29 -18.61 13.34
C SER A 39 -7.99 -17.32 12.57
N TRP A 40 -6.70 -17.06 12.34
CA TRP A 40 -6.21 -15.95 11.49
C TRP A 40 -5.64 -16.53 10.21
N GLU A 41 -6.23 -16.20 9.07
CA GLU A 41 -5.87 -16.75 7.76
C GLU A 41 -5.11 -15.70 6.94
N PRO A 42 -3.94 -16.03 6.35
CA PRO A 42 -3.20 -15.13 5.47
C PRO A 42 -3.92 -15.02 4.12
N ILE A 43 -4.07 -13.79 3.59
CA ILE A 43 -4.90 -13.57 2.39
C ILE A 43 -4.14 -12.99 1.19
N GLY A 44 -2.84 -12.73 1.31
CA GLY A 44 -2.04 -12.20 0.22
C GLY A 44 -0.70 -11.64 0.68
N THR A 45 -0.08 -10.87 -0.21
CA THR A 45 1.18 -10.17 0.08
C THR A 45 1.10 -8.76 -0.51
N ALA A 46 1.42 -7.78 0.31
CA ALA A 46 1.66 -6.40 -0.08
C ALA A 46 3.16 -6.11 -0.03
N PHE A 47 3.68 -5.50 -1.08
CA PHE A 47 5.05 -5.03 -1.15
C PHE A 47 5.06 -3.52 -1.03
N LEU A 48 5.90 -3.00 -0.15
CA LEU A 48 6.24 -1.60 -0.10
C LEU A 48 7.52 -1.40 -0.89
N LYS A 49 7.52 -0.44 -1.81
CA LYS A 49 8.65 -0.16 -2.68
C LYS A 49 9.06 1.30 -2.59
N TRP A 50 10.36 1.53 -2.65
CA TRP A 50 10.94 2.87 -2.59
C TRP A 50 11.97 3.05 -3.72
N SER A 51 12.01 4.25 -4.29
CA SER A 51 13.03 4.67 -5.25
C SER A 51 13.80 5.84 -4.66
N ASP A 52 15.08 5.64 -4.38
CA ASP A 52 15.97 6.71 -3.95
C ASP A 52 16.22 7.72 -5.07
N ASN A 53 16.15 7.28 -6.34
CA ASN A 53 16.37 8.15 -7.49
C ASN A 53 15.25 9.18 -7.67
N CYS A 54 14.02 8.81 -7.32
CA CYS A 54 12.84 9.64 -7.53
C CYS A 54 12.15 10.02 -6.21
N GLU A 55 12.81 9.73 -5.08
CA GLU A 55 12.39 9.98 -3.70
C GLU A 55 10.90 9.70 -3.46
N SER A 56 10.46 8.52 -3.89
CA SER A 56 9.05 8.16 -3.97
C SER A 56 8.75 6.78 -3.43
N ASN A 57 7.57 6.68 -2.81
CA ASN A 57 7.02 5.48 -2.24
C ASN A 57 5.86 4.95 -3.09
N TRP A 58 5.86 3.64 -3.34
CA TRP A 58 4.75 2.92 -3.94
C TRP A 58 4.43 1.70 -3.10
N ALA A 59 3.21 1.21 -3.22
CA ALA A 59 2.88 -0.12 -2.82
C ALA A 59 2.43 -0.94 -4.03
N TYR A 60 2.74 -2.23 -3.99
CA TYR A 60 2.24 -3.20 -4.93
C TYR A 60 1.54 -4.30 -4.16
N GLY A 61 0.27 -4.54 -4.47
CA GLY A 61 -0.51 -5.61 -3.89
C GLY A 61 -0.79 -6.58 -5.01
N ASN A 62 -0.39 -7.83 -4.84
CA ASN A 62 -0.99 -8.85 -5.69
C ASN A 62 -2.40 -9.06 -5.14
N SER A 63 -3.39 -8.39 -5.74
CA SER A 63 -4.80 -8.45 -5.35
C SER A 63 -5.32 -9.88 -5.51
N GLY A 64 -5.02 -10.72 -4.54
CA GLY A 64 -5.47 -12.09 -4.49
C GLY A 64 -6.88 -12.13 -3.95
N TYR A 65 -7.87 -12.09 -4.84
CA TYR A 65 -9.13 -12.77 -4.55
C TYR A 65 -8.79 -14.26 -4.40
N ASN A 66 -8.45 -14.69 -3.20
CA ASN A 66 -8.12 -16.07 -2.93
C ASN A 66 -9.42 -16.80 -2.58
N TYR A 67 -9.77 -17.80 -3.39
CA TYR A 67 -10.85 -18.74 -3.10
C TYR A 67 -10.23 -19.96 -2.42
N TYR A 68 -10.62 -20.24 -1.18
CA TYR A 68 -10.08 -21.37 -0.42
C TYR A 68 -11.19 -22.36 -0.04
N ASP A 69 -11.02 -23.57 -0.55
CA ASP A 69 -11.51 -24.86 -0.06
C ASP A 69 -12.97 -25.00 0.37
N GLY A 70 -13.83 -25.44 -0.57
CA GLY A 70 -15.06 -26.21 -0.32
C GLY A 70 -16.21 -25.56 0.46
N SER A 71 -15.93 -24.50 1.21
CA SER A 71 -16.83 -23.64 1.96
C SER A 71 -16.59 -22.22 1.45
N TYR A 72 -17.62 -21.59 0.88
CA TYR A 72 -17.52 -20.41 0.01
C TYR A 72 -17.09 -19.10 0.70
N TYR A 73 -15.90 -19.03 1.30
CA TYR A 73 -15.34 -17.78 1.79
C TYR A 73 -14.66 -17.03 0.65
N THR A 74 -15.02 -15.76 0.46
CA THR A 74 -14.29 -14.87 -0.46
C THR A 74 -13.42 -13.92 0.36
N TYR A 75 -12.11 -13.94 0.12
CA TYR A 75 -11.19 -13.00 0.72
C TYR A 75 -11.04 -11.74 -0.12
N HIS A 76 -10.96 -10.62 0.56
CA HIS A 76 -10.77 -9.32 -0.04
C HIS A 76 -9.54 -8.66 0.57
N PHE A 77 -8.71 -8.12 -0.31
CA PHE A 77 -7.46 -7.45 0.00
C PHE A 77 -7.36 -6.21 -0.88
N VAL A 78 -7.32 -5.04 -0.24
CA VAL A 78 -7.21 -3.75 -0.91
C VAL A 78 -6.04 -2.99 -0.31
N LEU A 79 -5.17 -2.48 -1.19
CA LEU A 79 -4.25 -1.42 -0.80
C LEU A 79 -5.02 -0.12 -0.78
N ASP A 80 -5.24 0.39 0.43
CA ASP A 80 -6.13 1.52 0.68
C ASP A 80 -5.37 2.83 0.47
N ALA A 81 -4.23 2.96 1.15
CA ALA A 81 -3.41 4.16 1.13
C ALA A 81 -1.91 3.85 1.22
N VAL A 82 -1.10 4.80 0.81
CA VAL A 82 0.34 4.84 1.09
C VAL A 82 0.70 6.15 1.77
N LYS A 83 1.76 6.12 2.56
CA LYS A 83 2.19 7.28 3.34
C LYS A 83 3.69 7.29 3.54
N VAL A 84 4.26 8.48 3.66
CA VAL A 84 5.67 8.68 4.02
C VAL A 84 5.73 9.58 5.25
N VAL A 85 6.60 9.22 6.19
CA VAL A 85 6.91 10.03 7.37
C VAL A 85 8.32 10.54 7.18
N ARG A 86 8.47 11.86 7.11
CA ARG A 86 9.75 12.55 6.97
C ARG A 86 10.49 12.62 8.31
N ASN A 87 11.80 12.81 8.27
CA ASN A 87 12.63 12.95 9.48
C ASN A 87 12.28 14.18 10.33
N ASP A 88 11.68 15.22 9.73
CA ASP A 88 11.17 16.38 10.44
C ASP A 88 9.76 16.18 11.04
N GLY A 89 9.21 14.96 10.95
CA GLY A 89 7.91 14.58 11.51
C GLY A 89 6.72 14.90 10.61
N LEU A 90 6.92 15.57 9.47
CA LEU A 90 5.86 15.80 8.50
C LEU A 90 5.46 14.50 7.81
N THR A 91 4.18 14.38 7.50
CA THR A 91 3.60 13.18 6.92
C THR A 91 2.82 13.55 5.67
N GLU A 92 3.11 12.87 4.57
CA GLU A 92 2.37 12.96 3.32
C GLU A 92 1.68 11.62 3.08
N GLU A 93 0.39 11.67 2.74
CA GLU A 93 -0.45 10.49 2.55
C GLU A 93 -1.23 10.63 1.26
N TYR A 94 -1.38 9.52 0.54
CA TYR A 94 -2.23 9.46 -0.63
C TYR A 94 -3.20 8.30 -0.49
N ASP A 95 -4.48 8.66 -0.54
CA ASP A 95 -5.61 7.77 -0.34
C ASP A 95 -6.29 7.58 -1.72
N GLN A 96 -5.81 6.62 -2.49
CA GLN A 96 -6.60 6.07 -3.59
C GLN A 96 -6.05 4.75 -4.11
N THR A 97 -7.02 3.88 -4.36
CA THR A 97 -6.97 2.51 -4.86
C THR A 97 -6.04 2.31 -6.04
N THR A 98 -5.43 1.13 -6.04
CA THR A 98 -4.47 0.65 -7.03
C THR A 98 -4.90 0.90 -8.48
N ASP A 99 -3.92 1.14 -9.35
CA ASP A 99 -4.11 1.08 -10.80
C ASP A 99 -4.53 -0.34 -11.26
N THR A 100 -4.81 -0.49 -12.56
CA THR A 100 -5.22 -1.77 -13.17
C THR A 100 -4.16 -2.87 -13.05
N GLU A 101 -2.92 -2.52 -12.68
CA GLU A 101 -1.80 -3.44 -12.54
C GLU A 101 -1.56 -3.82 -11.05
N GLY A 102 -2.38 -3.32 -10.12
CA GLY A 102 -2.31 -3.62 -8.68
C GLY A 102 -1.35 -2.72 -7.88
N TRP A 103 -0.96 -1.58 -8.45
CA TRP A 103 -0.04 -0.64 -7.81
C TRP A 103 -0.76 0.54 -7.21
N SER A 104 -0.44 0.91 -5.97
CA SER A 104 -0.96 2.14 -5.38
C SER A 104 -0.50 3.36 -6.18
N ASN A 105 -1.23 4.45 -6.01
CA ASN A 105 -0.68 5.77 -6.31
C ASN A 105 0.60 6.02 -5.51
N MET A 106 1.42 6.93 -6.02
CA MET A 106 2.71 7.26 -5.46
C MET A 106 2.56 8.34 -4.37
N VAL A 107 3.41 8.29 -3.34
CA VAL A 107 3.66 9.43 -2.47
C VAL A 107 5.09 9.91 -2.67
N TYR A 108 5.24 11.19 -3.00
CA TYR A 108 6.53 11.84 -3.16
C TYR A 108 7.02 12.45 -1.84
N ALA A 109 8.31 12.29 -1.52
CA ALA A 109 8.94 12.95 -0.38
C ALA A 109 10.35 13.45 -0.71
N PRO A 110 10.52 14.75 -1.05
CA PRO A 110 11.80 15.35 -1.47
C PRO A 110 12.86 15.48 -0.35
N VAL A 111 12.54 14.93 0.83
CA VAL A 111 13.34 15.09 2.05
C VAL A 111 13.53 13.71 2.62
N ARG A 112 14.72 13.44 3.19
CA ARG A 112 15.03 12.16 3.85
C ARG A 112 13.84 11.67 4.66
N THR A 113 13.27 10.57 4.21
CA THR A 113 12.16 9.88 4.83
C THR A 113 12.67 9.06 6.01
N ALA A 114 11.94 9.11 7.12
CA ALA A 114 12.17 8.24 8.26
C ALA A 114 11.47 6.89 8.05
N LYS A 115 10.26 6.92 7.47
CA LYS A 115 9.44 5.73 7.25
C LYS A 115 8.64 5.84 5.96
N ALA A 116 8.44 4.69 5.32
CA ALA A 116 7.40 4.50 4.33
C ALA A 116 6.35 3.54 4.89
N CYS A 117 5.09 3.78 4.57
CA CYS A 117 3.96 3.04 5.10
C CYS A 117 2.95 2.70 4.00
N ILE A 118 2.18 1.65 4.27
CA ILE A 118 1.04 1.19 3.49
C ILE A 118 -0.12 0.88 4.42
N ARG A 119 -1.34 1.28 4.05
CA ARG A 119 -2.58 0.89 4.71
C ARG A 119 -3.22 -0.24 3.92
N ILE A 120 -3.51 -1.32 4.62
CA ILE A 120 -4.16 -2.49 4.02
C ILE A 120 -5.53 -2.65 4.66
N LEU A 121 -6.55 -2.68 3.81
CA LEU A 121 -7.91 -3.06 4.17
C LEU A 121 -8.15 -4.51 3.75
N SER A 122 -8.64 -5.33 4.68
CA SER A 122 -8.86 -6.75 4.45
C SER A 122 -10.12 -7.25 5.14
N TRP A 123 -10.88 -8.12 4.45
CA TRP A 123 -12.10 -8.72 4.99
C TRP A 123 -12.42 -10.05 4.32
N ALA A 124 -13.29 -10.82 4.95
CA ALA A 124 -13.86 -12.03 4.38
C ALA A 124 -15.37 -11.86 4.16
N THR A 125 -15.90 -12.42 3.09
CA THR A 125 -17.34 -12.49 2.83
C THR A 125 -17.82 -13.92 3.01
N PHE A 126 -18.86 -14.12 3.82
CA PHE A 126 -19.43 -15.43 4.10
C PHE A 126 -20.60 -15.76 3.17
N PRO A 127 -20.80 -17.04 2.81
CA PRO A 127 -22.01 -17.46 2.11
C PRO A 127 -23.23 -17.21 3.02
N GLY A 128 -24.21 -16.44 2.50
CA GLY A 128 -25.37 -15.98 3.27
C GLY A 128 -25.29 -14.53 3.74
N GLY A 129 -24.27 -13.76 3.34
CA GLY A 129 -24.21 -12.31 3.54
C GLY A 129 -23.72 -11.86 4.93
N GLY A 130 -23.20 -12.78 5.74
CA GLY A 130 -22.46 -12.43 6.94
C GLY A 130 -21.14 -11.74 6.56
N GLY A 131 -20.85 -10.59 7.18
CA GLY A 131 -19.54 -9.95 7.06
C GLY A 131 -18.52 -10.59 7.98
N GLY A 132 -17.35 -10.94 7.45
CA GLY A 132 -16.15 -11.24 8.23
C GLY A 132 -15.60 -10.01 8.92
N GLY A 133 -14.72 -10.22 9.91
CA GLY A 133 -14.03 -9.11 10.55
C GLY A 133 -13.25 -8.30 9.51
N VAL A 134 -13.42 -6.98 9.54
CA VAL A 134 -12.62 -6.05 8.75
C VAL A 134 -11.34 -5.75 9.53
N SER A 135 -10.19 -5.93 8.91
CA SER A 135 -8.91 -5.47 9.43
C SER A 135 -8.41 -4.31 8.57
N ASP A 136 -8.12 -3.20 9.24
CA ASP A 136 -7.61 -1.97 8.68
C ASP A 136 -6.34 -1.63 9.45
N THR A 137 -5.18 -1.69 8.78
CA THR A 137 -3.90 -1.61 9.47
C THR A 137 -2.85 -0.89 8.62
N TRP A 138 -2.13 0.02 9.27
CA TRP A 138 -0.91 0.62 8.74
C TRP A 138 0.29 -0.25 9.03
N TYR A 139 1.05 -0.54 7.98
CA TYR A 139 2.33 -1.23 8.03
C TYR A 139 3.41 -0.25 7.59
N CYS A 140 4.39 0.00 8.46
CA CYS A 140 5.45 0.97 8.21
C CYS A 140 6.83 0.33 8.35
N THR A 141 7.74 0.68 7.43
CA THR A 141 9.15 0.31 7.51
C THR A 141 10.00 1.57 7.60
N GLY A 142 11.12 1.48 8.31
CA GLY A 142 12.13 2.54 8.31
C GLY A 142 12.89 2.56 6.98
N LEU A 143 13.21 3.76 6.49
CA LEU A 143 14.10 3.95 5.35
C LEU A 143 15.45 4.43 5.89
N TYR A 144 16.55 3.82 5.43
CA TYR A 144 17.92 4.02 5.96
C TYR A 144 18.71 5.07 5.16
#